data_AF-A0AAU4BNS0-F1
#
_entry.id   AF-A0AAU4BNS0-F1
#
_cell.length_a   1.000
_cell.length_b   1.000
_cell.length_c   1.000
_cell.angle_alpha   90.00
_cell.angle_beta   90.00
_cell.angle_gamma   90.00
#
_symmetry.space_group_name_H-M   'P 1'
#
loop_
_entity.id
_entity.type
_entity.pdbx_description
1 polymer ?
#
loop_
_entity_poly.entity_id
_entity_poly.type
_entity_poly.pdbx_seq_one_letter_code
_entity_poly.pdbx_strand_id
1 'polypeptide(L)'
;MKLEDLPTVTHWDAGDWRQVFPLDNAGDYSGTYPVGPGGDRIDDITPERIAEVLHLWAESWEGYGDVNFFAVVRLTDGQYAVSEAWADTTGWGCQADAWWKAGPTYESVIAELSAENRKRLDESRRS
;
A
#
# COMPACT_ATOMS: atom_id res chain seq x y z
N MET A 1 12.15 -5.69 -9.63
CA MET A 1 10.95 -6.54 -9.51
C MET A 1 10.21 -6.60 -10.85
N LYS A 2 9.51 -7.68 -11.19
CA LYS A 2 8.60 -7.67 -12.35
C LYS A 2 7.17 -7.37 -11.89
N LEU A 3 6.38 -6.72 -12.75
CA LEU A 3 4.98 -6.39 -12.46
C LEU A 3 4.12 -7.65 -12.20
N GLU A 4 4.43 -8.77 -12.87
CA GLU A 4 3.74 -10.05 -12.70
C GLU A 4 3.96 -10.72 -11.34
N ASP A 5 4.99 -10.29 -10.60
CA ASP A 5 5.29 -10.78 -9.25
C ASP A 5 4.52 -10.00 -8.17
N LEU A 6 3.81 -8.93 -8.56
CA LEU A 6 3.06 -8.10 -7.62
C LEU A 6 1.70 -8.70 -7.27
N PRO A 7 1.23 -8.47 -6.04
CA PRO A 7 -0.12 -8.86 -5.65
C PRO A 7 -1.17 -8.16 -6.52
N THR A 8 -2.29 -8.85 -6.74
CA THR A 8 -3.49 -8.30 -7.40
C THR A 8 -4.64 -8.29 -6.41
N VAL A 9 -5.74 -7.56 -6.70
CA VAL A 9 -6.93 -7.59 -5.82
C VAL A 9 -7.42 -9.02 -5.55
N THR A 10 -7.39 -9.89 -6.56
CA THR A 10 -7.92 -11.26 -6.47
C THR A 10 -6.93 -12.30 -5.94
N HIS A 11 -5.63 -12.02 -6.02
CA HIS A 11 -4.56 -12.93 -5.58
C HIS A 11 -3.57 -12.18 -4.66
N TRP A 12 -4.10 -11.35 -3.78
CA TRP A 12 -3.26 -10.53 -2.89
C TRP A 12 -2.56 -11.41 -1.84
N ASP A 13 -3.20 -12.49 -1.42
CA ASP A 13 -2.71 -13.46 -0.45
C ASP A 13 -1.55 -14.32 -0.96
N ALA A 14 -1.40 -14.44 -2.28
CA ALA A 14 -0.30 -15.16 -2.93
C ALA A 14 0.90 -14.27 -3.28
N GLY A 15 0.75 -12.94 -3.22
CA GLY A 15 1.83 -11.99 -3.52
C GLY A 15 2.77 -11.73 -2.34
N ASP A 16 4.02 -11.39 -2.61
CA ASP A 16 4.98 -11.03 -1.55
C ASP A 16 4.81 -9.57 -1.12
N TRP A 17 4.05 -9.36 -0.04
CA TRP A 17 3.86 -8.05 0.58
C TRP A 17 4.85 -7.75 1.70
N ARG A 18 5.74 -8.68 2.06
CA ARG A 18 6.53 -8.55 3.30
C ARG A 18 7.41 -7.31 3.32
N GLN A 19 7.76 -6.79 2.14
CA GLN A 19 8.51 -5.55 1.99
C GLN A 19 7.64 -4.27 1.97
N VAL A 20 6.31 -4.40 1.96
CA VAL A 20 5.33 -3.30 2.13
C VAL A 20 4.87 -3.22 3.60
N PHE A 21 5.18 -4.22 4.43
CA PHE A 21 4.81 -4.29 5.85
C PHE A 21 6.01 -4.15 6.79
N PRO A 22 5.82 -3.65 8.02
CA PRO A 22 6.88 -3.46 9.02
C PRO A 22 7.47 -4.76 9.62
N LEU A 23 7.32 -5.91 8.97
CA LEU A 23 7.61 -7.23 9.56
C LEU A 23 9.05 -7.74 9.37
N ASP A 24 9.70 -7.43 8.26
CA ASP A 24 10.93 -8.14 7.87
C ASP A 24 12.25 -7.45 8.24
N ASN A 25 12.24 -6.33 9.01
CA ASN A 25 13.43 -5.54 9.40
C ASN A 25 14.38 -5.18 8.23
N ALA A 26 13.91 -5.35 7.01
CA ALA A 26 14.64 -5.15 5.77
C ALA A 26 14.12 -3.91 5.04
N GLY A 27 13.37 -3.03 5.72
CA GLY A 27 12.81 -1.80 5.19
C GLY A 27 12.70 -0.71 6.26
N ASP A 28 12.74 0.55 5.85
CA ASP A 28 12.57 1.75 6.68
C ASP A 28 11.09 2.16 6.67
N TYR A 29 10.27 1.47 7.47
CA TYR A 29 8.83 1.74 7.61
C TYR A 29 8.54 2.95 8.49
N SER A 30 9.31 4.03 8.32
CA SER A 30 9.03 5.32 8.95
C SER A 30 7.68 5.92 8.50
N GLY A 31 6.91 5.24 7.64
CA GLY A 31 5.65 5.71 7.06
C GLY A 31 4.33 5.24 7.69
N THR A 32 4.30 4.35 8.71
CA THR A 32 3.01 3.78 9.14
C THR A 32 2.34 4.60 10.26
N TYR A 33 1.17 5.20 10.03
CA TYR A 33 0.53 6.19 10.93
C TYR A 33 -1.01 6.08 10.97
N PRO A 34 -1.74 6.69 11.91
CA PRO A 34 -3.17 6.94 11.75
C PRO A 34 -3.39 8.08 10.73
N VAL A 35 -4.60 8.16 10.20
CA VAL A 35 -5.04 9.27 9.33
C VAL A 35 -4.89 10.63 10.03
N GLY A 36 -4.46 11.66 9.28
CA GLY A 36 -4.25 13.03 9.77
C GLY A 36 -2.78 13.45 9.91
N PRO A 37 -2.51 14.76 10.04
CA PRO A 37 -1.14 15.26 10.21
C PRO A 37 -0.63 14.97 11.63
N GLY A 38 0.53 14.29 11.73
CA GLY A 38 1.24 14.06 13.00
C GLY A 38 0.73 12.88 13.82
N GLY A 39 0.11 11.89 13.19
CA GLY A 39 -0.26 10.64 13.86
C GLY A 39 0.95 9.91 14.48
N ASP A 40 0.72 9.16 15.56
CA ASP A 40 1.72 8.26 16.12
C ASP A 40 1.99 7.08 15.17
N ARG A 41 3.17 6.47 15.25
CA ARG A 41 3.46 5.31 14.42
C ARG A 41 2.52 4.14 14.76
N ILE A 42 1.99 3.46 13.75
CA ILE A 42 1.23 2.21 13.91
C ILE A 42 2.16 1.06 13.49
N ASP A 43 2.42 0.11 14.38
CA ASP A 43 3.37 -0.98 14.12
C ASP A 43 2.69 -2.30 13.76
N ASP A 44 1.37 -2.34 13.81
CA ASP A 44 0.61 -3.58 13.73
C ASP A 44 -0.11 -3.77 12.40
N ILE A 45 0.14 -2.97 11.36
CA ILE A 45 -0.41 -3.24 10.02
C ILE A 45 0.40 -4.37 9.38
N THR A 46 -0.19 -5.56 9.33
CA THR A 46 0.45 -6.80 8.82
C THR A 46 -0.48 -7.52 7.83
N PRO A 47 0.03 -8.47 7.01
CA PRO A 47 -0.81 -9.24 6.09
C PRO A 47 -2.00 -9.90 6.79
N GLU A 48 -1.80 -10.42 8.01
CA GLU A 48 -2.82 -11.15 8.78
C GLU A 48 -3.97 -10.26 9.24
N ARG A 49 -3.77 -8.93 9.26
CA ARG A 49 -4.84 -7.97 9.58
C ARG A 49 -5.63 -7.52 8.36
N ILE A 50 -5.20 -7.84 7.15
CA ILE A 50 -6.00 -7.54 5.96
C ILE A 50 -7.15 -8.55 5.90
N ALA A 51 -8.37 -8.05 6.07
CA ALA A 51 -9.57 -8.83 5.83
C ALA A 51 -9.94 -8.86 4.35
N GLU A 52 -9.72 -7.76 3.65
CA GLU A 52 -10.12 -7.58 2.25
C GLU A 52 -9.26 -6.50 1.58
N VAL A 53 -8.79 -6.75 0.36
CA VAL A 53 -8.18 -5.72 -0.50
C VAL A 53 -9.28 -5.13 -1.37
N LEU A 54 -9.56 -3.84 -1.20
CA LEU A 54 -10.64 -3.14 -1.90
C LEU A 54 -10.15 -2.58 -3.23
N HIS A 55 -8.96 -1.99 -3.21
CA HIS A 55 -8.30 -1.44 -4.38
C HIS A 55 -6.82 -1.74 -4.34
N LEU A 56 -6.27 -2.09 -5.49
CA LEU A 56 -4.85 -2.29 -5.67
C LEU A 56 -4.50 -1.84 -7.08
N TRP A 57 -3.45 -1.04 -7.19
CA TRP A 57 -2.90 -0.64 -8.47
C TRP A 57 -1.39 -0.68 -8.41
N ALA A 58 -0.80 -1.15 -9.51
CA ALA A 58 0.63 -1.13 -9.71
C ALA A 58 0.94 -0.82 -11.17
N GLU A 59 1.94 0.02 -11.42
CA GLU A 59 2.42 0.32 -12.77
C GLU A 59 3.93 0.45 -12.79
N SER A 60 4.56 -0.15 -13.79
CA SER A 60 5.98 0.06 -14.08
C SER A 60 6.12 0.89 -15.35
N TRP A 61 6.62 2.13 -15.24
CA TRP A 61 6.75 3.02 -16.38
C TRP A 61 7.81 2.57 -17.38
N GLU A 62 8.87 1.90 -16.91
CA GLU A 62 9.94 1.37 -17.76
C GLU A 62 9.72 -0.12 -18.11
N GLY A 63 8.66 -0.76 -17.61
CA GLY A 63 8.39 -2.19 -17.77
C GLY A 63 9.36 -3.11 -17.01
N TYR A 64 10.42 -2.54 -16.45
CA TYR A 64 11.30 -3.15 -15.48
C TYR A 64 11.79 -2.05 -14.53
N GLY A 65 12.02 -2.41 -13.27
CA GLY A 65 12.95 -1.66 -12.46
C GLY A 65 12.48 -0.41 -11.75
N ASP A 66 11.31 0.15 -12.04
CA ASP A 66 10.56 1.10 -11.19
C ASP A 66 9.07 0.76 -11.27
N VAL A 67 8.39 0.65 -10.13
CA VAL A 67 6.98 0.28 -9.96
C VAL A 67 6.38 1.26 -8.97
N ASN A 68 5.34 1.99 -9.36
CA ASN A 68 4.50 2.72 -8.42
C ASN A 68 3.34 1.85 -7.98
N PHE A 69 2.95 1.97 -6.71
CA PHE A 69 1.94 1.12 -6.11
C PHE A 69 1.05 1.89 -5.13
N PHE A 70 -0.23 1.54 -5.10
CA PHE A 70 -1.07 1.82 -3.94
C PHE A 70 -2.00 0.65 -3.64
N ALA A 71 -2.39 0.55 -2.37
CA ALA A 71 -3.47 -0.35 -1.94
C ALA A 71 -4.40 0.34 -0.94
N VAL A 72 -5.69 0.04 -1.06
CA VAL A 72 -6.71 0.36 -0.05
C VAL A 72 -7.32 -0.94 0.43
N VAL A 73 -7.31 -1.15 1.74
CA VAL A 73 -7.70 -2.42 2.36
C VAL A 73 -8.69 -2.19 3.49
N ARG A 74 -9.49 -3.21 3.79
CA ARG A 74 -10.25 -3.33 5.03
C ARG A 74 -9.50 -4.22 5.99
N LEU A 75 -9.40 -3.79 7.24
CA LEU A 75 -8.76 -4.54 8.30
C LEU A 75 -9.74 -5.47 9.02
N THR A 76 -9.22 -6.48 9.72
CA THR A 76 -10.01 -7.46 10.49
C THR A 76 -10.82 -6.86 11.64
N ASP A 77 -10.42 -5.68 12.13
CA ASP A 77 -11.12 -4.92 13.17
C ASP A 77 -12.21 -3.98 12.59
N GLY A 78 -12.38 -3.94 11.27
CA GLY A 78 -13.35 -3.10 10.57
C GLY A 78 -12.85 -1.71 10.21
N GLN A 79 -11.61 -1.34 10.56
CA GLN A 79 -10.96 -0.13 10.06
C GLN A 79 -10.57 -0.27 8.58
N TYR A 80 -10.17 0.84 7.98
CA TYR A 80 -9.57 0.88 6.65
C TYR A 80 -8.11 1.26 6.76
N ALA A 81 -7.30 0.82 5.80
CA ALA A 81 -5.94 1.30 5.66
C ALA A 81 -5.61 1.56 4.19
N VAL A 82 -4.68 2.48 3.97
CA VAL A 82 -4.14 2.79 2.66
C VAL A 82 -2.61 2.74 2.70
N SER A 83 -2.00 2.34 1.59
CA SER A 83 -0.56 2.40 1.40
C SER A 83 -0.22 3.01 0.06
N GLU A 84 0.86 3.79 0.04
CA GLU A 84 1.63 4.02 -1.18
C GLU A 84 3.03 3.49 -0.97
N ALA A 85 3.57 2.90 -2.03
CA ALA A 85 4.94 2.44 -2.07
C ALA A 85 5.43 2.51 -3.51
N TRP A 86 6.75 2.47 -3.68
CA TRP A 86 7.35 2.26 -4.98
C TRP A 86 8.42 1.18 -4.89
N ALA A 87 8.62 0.40 -5.95
CA ALA A 87 9.63 -0.65 -6.03
C ALA A 87 10.57 -0.45 -7.19
N ASP A 88 11.87 -0.69 -6.99
CA ASP A 88 12.86 -0.67 -8.04
C ASP A 88 13.38 -2.07 -8.45
N THR A 89 14.47 -2.13 -9.22
CA THR A 89 15.13 -3.41 -9.58
C THR A 89 15.64 -4.18 -8.37
N THR A 90 15.96 -3.49 -7.27
CA THR A 90 16.60 -4.04 -6.06
C THR A 90 15.60 -4.46 -4.98
N GLY A 91 14.33 -4.10 -5.10
CA GLY A 91 13.27 -4.41 -4.13
C GLY A 91 12.27 -3.26 -4.07
N TRP A 92 11.52 -3.11 -2.97
CA TRP A 92 10.80 -1.85 -2.77
C TRP A 92 11.81 -0.70 -2.63
N GLY A 93 11.68 0.31 -3.50
CA GLY A 93 12.73 1.23 -3.92
C GLY A 93 13.20 2.04 -2.74
N CYS A 94 14.43 1.75 -2.32
CA CYS A 94 15.12 2.39 -1.20
C CYS A 94 14.29 2.53 0.09
N GLN A 95 13.44 1.56 0.43
CA GLN A 95 12.95 1.26 1.80
C GLN A 95 12.24 2.35 2.62
N ALA A 96 12.32 3.64 2.29
CA ALA A 96 12.01 4.80 3.15
C ALA A 96 10.65 5.45 2.84
N ASP A 97 10.09 5.20 1.66
CA ASP A 97 8.85 5.84 1.21
C ASP A 97 7.63 4.90 1.25
N ALA A 98 7.80 3.64 1.67
CA ALA A 98 6.68 2.74 1.88
C ALA A 98 5.96 3.11 3.18
N TRP A 99 4.68 3.43 3.06
CA TRP A 99 3.91 3.94 4.19
C TRP A 99 2.51 3.35 4.24
N TRP A 100 1.92 3.35 5.43
CA TRP A 100 0.53 2.93 5.65
C TRP A 100 -0.20 3.98 6.47
N LYS A 101 -1.45 4.31 6.14
CA LYS A 101 -2.31 5.07 7.03
C LYS A 101 -3.62 4.36 7.33
N ALA A 102 -3.94 4.21 8.61
CA ALA A 102 -5.17 3.56 9.06
C ALA A 102 -6.18 4.56 9.62
N GLY A 103 -7.46 4.33 9.36
CA GLY A 103 -8.54 5.22 9.75
C GLY A 103 -9.89 4.50 9.85
N PRO A 104 -10.87 5.13 10.53
CA PRO A 104 -12.17 4.51 10.76
C PRO A 104 -13.05 4.46 9.52
N THR A 105 -12.77 5.26 8.49
CA THR A 105 -13.58 5.29 7.26
C THR A 105 -12.72 5.21 6.01
N TYR A 106 -13.31 4.64 4.96
CA TYR A 106 -12.73 4.53 3.64
C TYR A 106 -12.32 5.91 3.10
N GLU A 107 -13.21 6.91 3.21
CA GLU A 107 -12.99 8.27 2.74
C GLU A 107 -11.82 8.94 3.45
N SER A 108 -11.64 8.68 4.75
CA SER A 108 -10.56 9.27 5.53
C SER A 108 -9.19 8.74 5.10
N VAL A 109 -9.10 7.46 4.72
CA VAL A 109 -7.82 6.87 4.30
C VAL A 109 -7.49 7.25 2.87
N ILE A 110 -8.44 7.23 1.94
CA ILE A 110 -8.12 7.58 0.53
C ILE A 110 -7.76 9.06 0.36
N ALA A 111 -8.17 9.92 1.30
CA ALA A 111 -7.75 11.31 1.34
C ALA A 111 -6.23 11.45 1.54
N GLU A 112 -5.57 10.45 2.11
CA GLU A 112 -4.12 10.45 2.37
C GLU A 112 -3.27 10.07 1.16
N LEU A 113 -3.86 9.42 0.14
CA LEU A 113 -3.16 9.13 -1.11
C LEU A 113 -2.63 10.43 -1.75
N SER A 114 -1.52 10.33 -2.48
CA SER A 114 -1.07 11.35 -3.40
C SER A 114 -2.17 11.72 -4.40
N ALA A 115 -2.10 12.95 -4.94
CA ALA A 115 -3.08 13.41 -5.93
C ALA A 115 -3.11 12.51 -7.18
N GLU A 116 -1.96 11.93 -7.54
CA GLU A 116 -1.85 11.00 -8.65
C GLU A 116 -2.59 9.69 -8.36
N ASN A 117 -2.31 9.03 -7.25
CA ASN A 117 -2.97 7.76 -6.92
C ASN A 117 -4.46 7.91 -6.61
N ARG A 118 -4.90 9.05 -6.06
CA ARG A 118 -6.34 9.36 -5.96
C ARG A 118 -7.00 9.40 -7.34
N LYS A 119 -6.35 10.01 -8.33
CA LYS A 119 -6.87 10.02 -9.71
C LYS A 119 -6.97 8.61 -10.29
N ARG A 120 -5.93 7.78 -10.09
CA ARG A 120 -5.94 6.37 -10.52
C ARG A 120 -7.04 5.56 -9.85
N LEU A 121 -7.25 5.76 -8.56
CA LEU A 121 -8.35 5.16 -7.81
C LEU A 121 -9.71 5.55 -8.42
N ASP A 122 -9.93 6.82 -8.69
CA ASP A 122 -11.17 7.30 -9.31
C ASP A 122 -11.40 6.73 -10.72
N GLU A 123 -10.34 6.52 -11.50
CA GLU A 123 -10.39 5.86 -12.81
C GLU A 123 -10.83 4.39 -12.67
N SER A 124 -10.24 3.66 -11.72
CA SER A 124 -10.56 2.24 -11.47
C SER A 124 -12.01 1.99 -11.02
N ARG A 125 -12.65 2.99 -10.38
CA ARG A 125 -14.03 2.89 -9.89
C ARG A 125 -15.08 3.09 -11.00
N ARG A 126 -14.65 3.56 -12.19
CA ARG A 126 -15.54 3.88 -13.32
C ARG A 126 -15.52 2.81 -14.40
N SER A 127 -14.56 1.90 -14.38
CA SER A 127 -14.42 0.74 -15.28
C SER A 127 -15.20 -0.46 -14.75
#